data_AF-A0A3B8U1C7-F1
#
_entry.id   AF-A0A3B8U1C7-F1
#
_cell.length_a   1.000
_cell.length_b   1.000
_cell.length_c   1.000
_cell.angle_alpha   90.00
_cell.angle_beta   90.00
_cell.angle_gamma   90.00
#
_symmetry.space_group_name_H-M   'P 1'
#
loop_
_entity.id
_entity.type
_entity.pdbx_description
1 polymer ?
#
loop_
_entity_poly.entity_id
_entity_poly.type
_entity_poly.pdbx_seq_one_letter_code
_entity_poly.pdbx_strand_id
1 'polypeptide(L)'
;MTRVDDFACIPEQGIGASISTYVAQNRGAGRKERIRPGFRAGIVLGLMYYVVICSFALLFRRQIVSLFVTGSGADEVIRLGSEYLGVMAFFYLWPAVTNGVQGFFRGMGKMYTTMIATFIQASVRTVSTMILAPRMGIVGIAYSCMIGWSLMLVFEIPYYFITCRKQGLSAGGPIRAS
;
A
#
# COMPACT_ATOMS: atom_id res chain seq x y z
N MET A 1 -4.02 7.56 -16.67
CA MET A 1 -4.48 6.67 -15.59
C MET A 1 -3.35 6.41 -14.60
N THR A 2 -2.21 5.83 -15.00
CA THR A 2 -1.05 5.55 -14.12
C THR A 2 -0.51 6.75 -13.32
N ARG A 3 -0.53 7.97 -13.89
CA ARG A 3 0.03 9.15 -13.20
C ARG A 3 -0.75 9.53 -11.93
N VAL A 4 -2.07 9.38 -11.92
CA VAL A 4 -2.89 9.72 -10.74
C VAL A 4 -2.61 8.72 -9.61
N ASP A 5 -2.54 7.44 -9.97
CA ASP A 5 -2.24 6.35 -9.04
C ASP A 5 -0.84 6.52 -8.43
N ASP A 6 0.15 6.92 -9.24
CA ASP A 6 1.51 7.22 -8.77
C ASP A 6 1.52 8.38 -7.75
N PHE A 7 0.78 9.46 -8.01
CA PHE A 7 0.67 10.59 -7.07
C PHE A 7 0.06 10.18 -5.73
N ALA A 8 -0.98 9.34 -5.73
CA ALA A 8 -1.61 8.86 -4.51
C ALA A 8 -0.66 7.97 -3.68
N CYS A 9 0.19 7.19 -4.34
CA CYS A 9 1.11 6.25 -3.71
C CYS A 9 2.39 6.91 -3.14
N ILE A 10 2.73 8.14 -3.51
CA ILE A 10 3.97 8.80 -3.03
C ILE A 10 4.00 8.96 -1.51
N PRO A 11 2.94 9.48 -0.84
CA PRO A 11 2.98 9.63 0.61
C PRO A 11 2.95 8.29 1.34
N GLU A 12 2.29 7.26 0.78
CA GLU A 12 2.32 5.90 1.34
C GLU A 12 3.74 5.32 1.35
N GLN A 13 4.48 5.52 0.25
CA GLN A 13 5.89 5.14 0.17
C GLN A 13 6.74 5.91 1.19
N GLY A 14 6.45 7.19 1.39
CA GLY A 14 7.07 8.02 2.43
C GLY A 14 6.86 7.44 3.83
N ILE A 15 5.62 7.07 4.18
CA ILE A 15 5.29 6.42 5.46
C ILE A 15 6.03 5.09 5.60
N GLY A 16 6.05 4.26 4.55
CA GLY A 16 6.80 3.01 4.53
C GLY A 16 8.31 3.21 4.76
N ALA A 17 8.90 4.24 4.16
CA ALA A 17 10.30 4.61 4.36
C ALA A 17 10.56 5.09 5.80
N SER A 18 9.68 5.92 6.36
CA SER A 18 9.77 6.37 7.75
C SER A 18 9.67 5.19 8.74
N ILE A 19 8.77 4.23 8.51
CA ILE A 19 8.69 2.99 9.29
C ILE A 19 10.00 2.23 9.19
N SER A 20 10.56 2.06 8.00
CA SER A 20 11.83 1.35 7.79
C SER A 20 12.97 1.99 8.59
N THR A 21 13.13 3.31 8.51
CA THR A 21 14.15 4.05 9.26
C THR A 21 13.94 3.93 10.76
N TYR A 22 12.70 4.11 11.24
CA TYR A 22 12.36 3.99 12.66
C TYR A 22 12.70 2.59 13.21
N VAL A 23 12.31 1.54 12.49
CA VAL A 23 12.57 0.16 12.89
C VAL A 23 14.08 -0.13 12.86
N ALA A 24 14.80 0.30 11.83
CA ALA A 24 16.25 0.12 11.73
C ALA A 24 17.01 0.81 12.87
N GLN A 25 16.65 2.05 13.20
CA GLN A 25 17.27 2.81 14.30
C GLN A 25 17.01 2.16 15.66
N ASN A 26 15.76 1.78 15.96
CA ASN A 26 15.43 1.14 17.24
C ASN A 26 16.06 -0.25 17.36
N ARG A 27 16.15 -1.00 16.25
CA ARG A 27 16.87 -2.27 16.21
C ARG A 27 18.36 -2.08 16.46
N GLY A 28 19.00 -1.11 15.81
CA GLY A 28 20.43 -0.80 15.99
C GLY A 28 20.75 -0.32 17.41
N ALA A 29 19.84 0.40 18.04
CA ALA A 29 19.96 0.86 19.43
C ALA A 29 19.55 -0.20 20.49
N GLY A 30 19.17 -1.41 20.09
CA GLY A 30 18.71 -2.47 21.00
C GLY A 30 17.33 -2.26 21.62
N ARG A 31 16.61 -1.18 21.26
CA ARG A 31 15.30 -0.77 21.79
C ARG A 31 14.13 -1.50 21.12
N LYS A 32 14.14 -2.84 21.22
CA LYS A 32 13.18 -3.73 20.55
C LYS A 32 11.72 -3.49 20.97
N GLU A 33 11.49 -3.04 22.20
CA GLU A 33 10.20 -2.71 22.77
C GLU A 33 9.48 -1.56 22.04
N ARG A 34 10.24 -0.65 21.40
CA ARG A 34 9.69 0.49 20.65
C ARG A 34 9.28 0.15 19.22
N ILE A 35 9.79 -0.96 18.68
CA ILE A 35 9.58 -1.35 17.27
C ILE A 35 8.10 -1.59 16.96
N ARG A 36 7.38 -2.37 17.79
CA ARG A 36 5.96 -2.69 17.53
C ARG A 36 5.03 -1.50 17.72
N PRO A 37 5.17 -0.67 18.78
CA PRO A 37 4.40 0.57 18.91
C PRO A 37 4.62 1.54 17.74
N GLY A 38 5.88 1.77 17.33
CA GLY A 38 6.17 2.65 16.20
C GLY A 38 5.64 2.13 14.87
N PHE A 39 5.77 0.81 14.61
CA PHE A 39 5.15 0.19 13.45
C PHE A 39 3.62 0.37 13.43
N ARG A 40 2.95 0.15 14.57
CA ARG A 40 1.50 0.36 14.70
C ARG A 40 1.11 1.82 14.43
N ALA A 41 1.87 2.77 14.98
CA ALA A 41 1.64 4.20 14.74
C ALA A 41 1.80 4.54 13.24
N GLY A 42 2.79 3.97 12.56
CA GLY A 42 2.97 4.14 11.12
C GLY A 42 1.82 3.56 10.29
N ILE A 43 1.31 2.37 10.66
CA ILE A 43 0.13 1.79 10.01
C ILE A 43 -1.10 2.66 10.23
N VAL A 44 -1.35 3.14 11.45
CA VAL A 44 -2.47 4.05 11.75
C VAL A 44 -2.36 5.33 10.92
N LEU A 45 -1.16 5.92 10.82
CA LEU A 45 -0.93 7.09 9.98
C LEU A 45 -1.24 6.81 8.51
N GLY A 46 -0.81 5.65 7.99
CA GLY A 46 -1.14 5.20 6.63
C GLY A 46 -2.64 5.04 6.40
N LEU A 47 -3.37 4.48 7.38
CA LEU A 47 -4.83 4.35 7.32
C LEU A 47 -5.55 5.70 7.37
N MET A 48 -5.09 6.64 8.20
CA MET A 48 -5.64 8.00 8.25
C MET A 48 -5.42 8.72 6.91
N TYR A 49 -4.22 8.61 6.34
CA TYR A 49 -3.92 9.15 5.01
C TYR A 49 -4.81 8.52 3.93
N TYR A 50 -4.99 7.20 3.96
CA TYR A 50 -5.91 6.50 3.07
C TYR A 50 -7.33 7.07 3.13
N VAL A 51 -7.89 7.31 4.33
CA VAL A 51 -9.25 7.87 4.46
C VAL A 51 -9.36 9.23 3.78
N VAL A 52 -8.33 10.08 3.92
CA VAL A 52 -8.28 11.40 3.27
C VAL A 52 -8.23 11.25 1.75
N ILE A 53 -7.33 10.41 1.23
CA ILE A 53 -7.19 10.19 -0.22
C ILE A 53 -8.41 9.52 -0.82
N CYS A 54 -8.99 8.51 -0.16
CA CYS A 54 -10.19 7.84 -0.62
C CYS A 54 -11.36 8.84 -0.71
N SER A 55 -11.56 9.65 0.33
CA SER A 55 -12.60 10.70 0.33
C SER A 55 -12.37 11.71 -0.79
N PHE A 56 -11.14 12.19 -0.96
CA PHE A 56 -10.79 13.14 -2.01
C PHE A 56 -10.96 12.55 -3.41
N ALA A 57 -10.51 11.32 -3.63
CA ALA A 57 -10.65 10.61 -4.90
C ALA A 57 -12.12 10.37 -5.24
N LEU A 58 -12.97 9.99 -4.29
CA LEU A 58 -14.40 9.78 -4.54
C LEU A 58 -15.14 11.08 -4.85
N LEU A 59 -14.84 12.17 -4.14
CA LEU A 59 -15.49 13.47 -4.33
C LEU A 59 -15.05 14.16 -5.64
N PHE A 60 -13.77 14.06 -6.00
CA PHE A 60 -13.18 14.79 -7.12
C PHE A 60 -12.77 13.92 -8.30
N ARG A 61 -13.21 12.65 -8.37
CA ARG A 61 -12.80 11.69 -9.42
C ARG A 61 -12.88 12.24 -10.84
N ARG A 62 -13.98 12.93 -11.17
CA ARG A 62 -14.21 13.45 -12.53
C ARG A 62 -13.28 14.60 -12.85
N GLN A 63 -13.08 15.50 -11.88
CA GLN A 63 -12.19 16.65 -11.98
C GLN A 63 -10.74 16.20 -12.08
N ILE A 64 -10.31 15.28 -11.21
CA ILE A 64 -8.97 14.69 -11.24
C ILE A 64 -8.70 14.09 -12.61
N VAL A 65 -9.58 13.22 -13.11
CA VAL A 65 -9.36 12.58 -14.42
C VAL A 65 -9.38 13.61 -15.56
N SER A 66 -10.25 14.61 -15.52
CA SER A 66 -10.31 15.67 -16.54
C SER A 66 -9.04 16.52 -16.60
N LEU A 67 -8.29 16.67 -15.49
CA LEU A 67 -7.01 17.38 -15.50
C LEU A 67 -5.91 16.64 -16.28
N PHE A 68 -6.05 15.32 -16.45
CA PHE A 68 -5.07 14.48 -17.14
C PHE A 68 -5.52 14.05 -18.54
N VAL A 69 -6.72 14.43 -18.99
CA VAL A 69 -7.28 14.06 -20.29
C VAL A 69 -7.68 15.32 -21.04
N THR A 70 -6.91 15.69 -22.07
CA THR A 70 -7.18 16.82 -22.97
C THR A 70 -7.34 16.32 -24.41
N GLY A 71 -8.46 16.65 -25.08
CA GLY A 71 -8.68 16.36 -26.52
C GLY A 71 -10.10 15.93 -26.90
N SER A 72 -10.37 15.82 -28.21
CA SER A 72 -11.64 15.32 -28.78
C SER A 72 -11.79 13.81 -28.53
N GLY A 73 -12.86 13.39 -27.84
CA GLY A 73 -13.04 12.03 -27.29
C GLY A 73 -12.82 11.92 -25.78
N ALA A 74 -12.54 13.05 -25.10
CA ALA A 74 -12.27 13.09 -23.66
C ALA A 74 -13.43 12.61 -22.79
N ASP A 75 -14.69 12.78 -23.18
CA ASP A 75 -15.82 12.43 -22.30
C ASP A 75 -15.92 10.93 -22.01
N GLU A 76 -15.70 10.07 -23.00
CA GLU A 76 -15.71 8.61 -22.84
C GLU A 76 -14.55 8.18 -21.92
N VAL A 77 -13.36 8.74 -22.12
CA VAL A 77 -12.15 8.45 -21.34
C VAL A 77 -12.28 8.98 -19.90
N ILE A 78 -12.88 10.16 -19.71
CA ILE A 78 -13.16 10.73 -18.40
C ILE A 78 -14.18 9.87 -17.65
N ARG A 79 -15.22 9.38 -18.33
CA ARG A 79 -16.22 8.47 -17.74
C ARG A 79 -15.58 7.17 -17.26
N LEU A 80 -14.87 6.46 -18.14
CA LEU A 80 -14.16 5.21 -17.80
C LEU A 80 -13.09 5.42 -16.72
N GLY A 81 -12.32 6.50 -16.80
CA GLY A 81 -11.31 6.83 -15.79
C GLY A 81 -11.91 7.17 -14.43
N SER A 82 -13.05 7.85 -14.39
CA SER A 82 -13.76 8.18 -13.14
C SER A 82 -14.34 6.93 -12.48
N GLU A 83 -14.85 5.99 -13.27
CA GLU A 83 -15.34 4.70 -12.77
C GLU A 83 -14.19 3.87 -12.19
N TYR A 84 -13.07 3.75 -12.92
CA TYR A 84 -11.86 3.11 -12.45
C TYR A 84 -11.34 3.74 -11.15
N LEU A 85 -11.23 5.06 -11.09
CA LEU A 85 -10.73 5.77 -9.90
C LEU A 85 -11.66 5.59 -8.70
N GLY A 86 -12.98 5.51 -8.94
CA GLY A 86 -13.96 5.21 -7.89
C GLY A 86 -13.75 3.83 -7.27
N VAL A 87 -13.48 2.80 -8.09
CA VAL A 87 -13.18 1.45 -7.60
C VAL A 87 -11.81 1.40 -6.93
N MET A 88 -10.79 2.01 -7.55
CA MET A 88 -9.42 2.11 -7.00
C MET A 88 -9.36 2.80 -5.66
N ALA A 89 -10.17 3.84 -5.44
CA ALA A 89 -10.19 4.58 -4.18
C ALA A 89 -10.40 3.66 -2.98
N PHE A 90 -11.24 2.64 -3.10
CA PHE A 90 -11.42 1.63 -2.06
C PHE A 90 -10.21 0.70 -1.94
N PHE A 91 -9.63 0.30 -3.08
CA PHE A 91 -8.49 -0.62 -3.12
C PHE A 91 -7.18 0.01 -2.65
N TYR A 92 -7.06 1.34 -2.56
CA TYR A 92 -5.89 2.03 -1.97
C TYR A 92 -5.65 1.69 -0.48
N LEU A 93 -6.60 1.06 0.20
CA LEU A 93 -6.37 0.53 1.54
C LEU A 93 -5.25 -0.53 1.57
N TRP A 94 -5.19 -1.38 0.55
CA TRP A 94 -4.21 -2.47 0.45
C TRP A 94 -2.76 -1.98 0.28
N PRO A 95 -2.43 -1.06 -0.65
CA PRO A 95 -1.09 -0.52 -0.78
C PRO A 95 -0.65 0.25 0.47
N ALA A 96 -1.55 0.95 1.17
CA ALA A 96 -1.20 1.61 2.44
C ALA A 96 -0.68 0.60 3.49
N VAL A 97 -1.33 -0.55 3.63
CA VAL A 97 -0.90 -1.60 4.56
C VAL A 97 0.37 -2.31 4.07
N THR A 98 0.44 -2.68 2.79
CA THR A 98 1.63 -3.37 2.24
C THR A 98 2.87 -2.50 2.33
N ASN A 99 2.80 -1.20 1.99
CA ASN A 99 3.94 -0.28 2.13
C ASN A 99 4.44 -0.20 3.57
N GLY A 100 3.53 -0.19 4.55
CA GLY A 100 3.89 -0.22 5.96
C GLY A 100 4.60 -1.51 6.36
N VAL A 101 4.05 -2.66 5.99
CA VAL A 101 4.63 -3.99 6.30
C VAL A 101 5.99 -4.19 5.61
N GLN A 102 6.12 -3.80 4.35
CA GLN A 102 7.39 -3.78 3.65
C GLN A 102 8.40 -2.84 4.31
N GLY A 103 7.95 -1.67 4.78
CA GLY A 103 8.76 -0.75 5.58
C GLY A 103 9.33 -1.47 6.82
N PHE A 104 8.50 -2.20 7.54
CA PHE A 104 8.94 -2.99 8.70
C PHE A 104 9.99 -4.04 8.33
N PHE A 105 9.78 -4.83 7.27
CA PHE A 105 10.75 -5.86 6.87
C PHE A 105 12.08 -5.27 6.40
N ARG A 106 12.04 -4.16 5.64
CA ARG A 106 13.23 -3.40 5.24
C ARG A 106 14.00 -2.90 6.46
N GLY A 107 13.33 -2.30 7.45
CA GLY A 107 13.95 -1.86 8.69
C GLY A 107 14.51 -3.01 9.55
N MET A 108 13.87 -4.18 9.49
CA MET A 108 14.37 -5.41 10.12
C MET A 108 15.51 -6.09 9.33
N GLY A 109 16.00 -5.49 8.23
CA GLY A 109 17.05 -6.04 7.38
C GLY A 109 16.64 -7.33 6.65
N LYS A 110 15.33 -7.60 6.53
CA LYS A 110 14.78 -8.76 5.84
C LYS A 110 14.31 -8.40 4.43
N MET A 111 15.19 -7.73 3.68
CA MET A 111 14.87 -7.24 2.33
C MET A 111 14.46 -8.37 1.37
N TYR A 112 15.02 -9.57 1.56
CA TYR A 112 14.67 -10.75 0.78
C TYR A 112 13.18 -11.12 0.89
N THR A 113 12.57 -10.96 2.07
CA THR A 113 11.13 -11.20 2.27
C THR A 113 10.29 -10.24 1.44
N THR A 114 10.63 -8.94 1.48
CA THR A 114 9.96 -7.90 0.68
C THR A 114 10.13 -8.17 -0.80
N MET A 115 11.32 -8.55 -1.25
CA MET A 115 11.60 -8.80 -2.66
C MET A 115 10.78 -9.98 -3.22
N ILE A 116 10.71 -11.10 -2.48
CA ILE A 116 9.87 -12.24 -2.86
C ILE A 116 8.40 -11.83 -2.90
N ALA A 117 7.93 -11.13 -1.87
CA ALA A 117 6.54 -10.71 -1.77
C ALA A 117 6.14 -9.81 -2.95
N THR A 118 6.98 -8.83 -3.31
CA THR A 118 6.78 -7.96 -4.47
C THR A 118 6.84 -8.73 -5.79
N PHE A 119 7.72 -9.73 -5.91
CA PHE A 119 7.78 -10.57 -7.11
C PHE A 119 6.49 -11.38 -7.29
N ILE A 120 6.03 -12.08 -6.24
CA ILE A 120 4.76 -12.83 -6.25
C ILE A 120 3.61 -11.90 -6.61
N GLN A 121 3.54 -10.74 -5.97
CA GLN A 121 2.53 -9.73 -6.24
C GLN A 121 2.53 -9.29 -7.71
N ALA A 122 3.70 -8.96 -8.27
CA ALA A 122 3.83 -8.51 -9.65
C ALA A 122 3.45 -9.61 -10.66
N SER A 123 3.90 -10.85 -10.43
CA SER A 123 3.55 -12.00 -11.26
C SER A 123 2.04 -12.26 -11.23
N VAL A 124 1.44 -12.32 -10.05
CA VAL A 124 0.00 -12.61 -9.92
C VAL A 124 -0.84 -11.46 -10.49
N ARG A 125 -0.44 -10.21 -10.27
CA ARG A 125 -1.12 -9.05 -10.87
C ARG A 125 -1.10 -9.15 -12.40
N THR A 126 0.04 -9.52 -12.98
CA THR A 126 0.20 -9.64 -14.44
C THR A 126 -0.70 -10.74 -15.00
N VAL A 127 -0.65 -11.93 -14.41
CA VAL A 127 -1.50 -13.07 -14.83
C VAL A 127 -2.99 -12.75 -14.67
N SER A 128 -3.38 -12.15 -13.53
CA SER A 128 -4.77 -11.74 -13.29
C SER A 128 -5.22 -10.70 -14.31
N THR A 129 -4.36 -9.74 -14.64
CA THR A 129 -4.67 -8.71 -15.64
C THR A 129 -4.90 -9.32 -17.02
N MET A 130 -4.07 -10.28 -17.43
CA MET A 130 -4.25 -10.98 -18.71
C MET A 130 -5.59 -11.73 -18.81
N ILE A 131 -6.13 -12.19 -17.68
CA ILE A 131 -7.41 -12.95 -17.64
C ILE A 131 -8.61 -12.01 -17.49
N LEU A 132 -8.51 -10.99 -16.62
CA LEU A 132 -9.64 -10.12 -16.26
C LEU A 132 -9.79 -8.93 -17.21
N ALA A 133 -8.69 -8.37 -17.74
CA ALA A 133 -8.76 -7.19 -18.61
C ALA A 133 -9.57 -7.45 -19.90
N PRO A 134 -9.45 -8.61 -20.59
CA PRO A 134 -10.28 -8.88 -21.77
C PRO A 134 -11.77 -9.04 -21.47
N ARG A 135 -12.15 -9.35 -20.22
CA ARG A 135 -13.55 -9.61 -19.82
C ARG A 135 -14.23 -8.40 -19.19
N MET A 136 -13.49 -7.61 -18.42
CA MET A 136 -14.02 -6.54 -17.57
C MET A 136 -13.41 -5.17 -17.89
N GLY A 137 -12.58 -5.07 -18.94
CA GLY A 137 -11.92 -3.83 -19.33
C GLY A 137 -11.02 -3.26 -18.23
N ILE A 138 -11.06 -1.94 -18.06
CA ILE A 138 -10.21 -1.20 -17.10
C ILE A 138 -10.50 -1.59 -15.64
N VAL A 139 -11.74 -1.99 -15.33
CA VAL A 139 -12.12 -2.46 -13.98
C VAL A 139 -11.47 -3.81 -13.67
N GLY A 140 -11.24 -4.66 -14.68
CA GLY A 140 -10.48 -5.91 -14.52
C GLY A 140 -9.04 -5.68 -14.07
N ILE A 141 -8.41 -4.58 -14.50
CA ILE A 141 -7.09 -4.15 -14.03
C ILE A 141 -7.15 -3.80 -12.54
N ALA A 142 -8.22 -3.12 -12.13
CA ALA A 142 -8.41 -2.72 -10.74
C ALA A 142 -8.47 -3.92 -9.78
N TYR A 143 -9.28 -4.92 -10.12
CA TYR A 143 -9.36 -6.16 -9.35
C TYR A 143 -8.03 -6.92 -9.35
N SER A 144 -7.29 -6.90 -10.46
CA SER A 144 -5.98 -7.55 -10.55
C SER A 144 -4.95 -6.92 -9.59
N CYS A 145 -4.98 -5.60 -9.40
CA CYS A 145 -4.17 -4.91 -8.40
C CYS A 145 -4.54 -5.35 -6.97
N MET A 146 -5.84 -5.37 -6.65
CA MET A 146 -6.34 -5.81 -5.35
C MET A 146 -5.93 -7.26 -5.03
N ILE A 147 -6.05 -8.18 -6.00
CA ILE A 147 -5.65 -9.58 -5.85
C ILE A 147 -4.14 -9.67 -5.56
N GLY A 148 -3.33 -8.93 -6.32
CA GLY A 148 -1.88 -8.89 -6.13
C GLY A 148 -1.51 -8.44 -4.71
N TRP A 149 -2.03 -7.30 -4.25
CA TRP A 149 -1.75 -6.81 -2.90
C TRP A 149 -2.32 -7.73 -1.80
N SER A 150 -3.47 -8.36 -2.04
CA SER A 150 -4.06 -9.30 -1.08
C SER A 150 -3.13 -10.49 -0.84
N LEU A 151 -2.61 -11.09 -1.91
CA LEU A 151 -1.66 -12.20 -1.80
C LEU A 151 -0.35 -11.78 -1.13
N MET A 152 0.12 -10.57 -1.42
CA MET A 152 1.27 -9.99 -0.74
C MET A 152 1.05 -9.92 0.77
N LEU A 153 -0.08 -9.37 1.22
CA LEU A 153 -0.42 -9.29 2.65
C LEU A 153 -0.61 -10.67 3.28
N VAL A 154 -1.25 -11.60 2.57
CA VAL A 154 -1.42 -12.98 3.06
C VAL A 154 -0.09 -13.67 3.31
N PHE A 155 0.95 -13.36 2.52
CA PHE A 155 2.30 -13.85 2.76
C PHE A 155 3.02 -13.08 3.88
N GLU A 156 2.94 -11.75 3.86
CA GLU A 156 3.71 -10.87 4.74
C GLU A 156 3.19 -10.85 6.18
N ILE A 157 1.89 -10.92 6.40
CA ILE A 157 1.28 -10.83 7.75
C ILE A 157 1.65 -12.04 8.63
N PRO A 158 1.53 -13.31 8.21
CA PRO A 158 2.02 -14.45 8.99
C PRO A 158 3.52 -14.36 9.25
N TYR A 159 4.28 -13.96 8.24
CA TYR A 159 5.74 -13.83 8.36
C TYR A 159 6.15 -12.69 9.31
N TYR A 160 5.32 -11.64 9.42
CA TYR A 160 5.48 -10.57 10.40
C TYR A 160 5.34 -11.13 11.82
N PHE A 161 4.29 -11.89 12.10
CA PHE A 161 4.09 -12.51 13.41
C PHE A 161 5.22 -13.49 13.79
N ILE A 162 5.66 -14.32 12.83
CA ILE A 162 6.80 -15.22 13.02
C ILE A 162 8.07 -14.41 13.34
N THR A 163 8.30 -13.31 12.61
CA THR A 163 9.46 -12.44 12.82
C THR A 163 9.41 -11.77 14.19
N CYS A 164 8.25 -11.26 14.62
CA CYS A 164 8.08 -10.70 15.96
C CYS A 164 8.36 -11.72 17.06
N ARG A 165 7.88 -12.96 16.90
CA ARG A 165 8.14 -14.05 17.86
C ARG A 165 9.63 -14.40 17.92
N LYS A 166 10.27 -14.66 16.77
CA LYS A 166 11.70 -15.02 16.70
C LYS A 166 12.64 -13.94 17.25
N GLN A 167 12.28 -12.67 17.10
CA GLN A 167 13.10 -11.54 17.53
C GLN A 167 12.82 -11.07 18.97
N GLY A 168 11.85 -11.70 19.65
CA GLY A 168 11.43 -11.32 21.00
C GLY A 168 10.77 -9.94 21.07
N LEU A 169 10.08 -9.51 20.00
CA LEU A 169 9.46 -8.19 19.94
C LEU A 169 8.17 -8.18 20.79
N SER A 170 8.28 -7.71 22.03
CA SER A 170 7.14 -7.52 22.92
C SER A 170 6.18 -6.48 22.32
N ALA A 171 4.87 -6.68 22.51
CA ALA A 171 3.89 -5.63 22.29
C ALA A 171 4.08 -4.62 23.43
N GLY A 172 5.05 -3.72 23.29
CA GLY A 172 5.32 -2.68 24.29
C GLY A 172 4.02 -1.97 24.68
N GLY A 173 3.83 -1.76 25.98
CA GLY A 173 2.74 -0.96 26.53
C GLY A 173 2.75 0.48 25.98
N PRO A 174 1.69 1.27 26.25
CA PRO A 174 1.49 2.58 25.64
C PRO A 174 2.73 3.46 25.76
N ILE A 175 3.02 4.19 24.68
CA ILE A 175 4.17 5.10 24.55
C ILE A 175 4.10 6.09 25.72
N ARG A 176 4.90 5.86 26.77
CA ARG A 176 5.10 6.86 27.82
C ARG A 176 5.97 7.96 27.20
N ALA A 177 5.34 9.09 26.90
CA ALA A 177 6.05 10.33 26.64
C ALA A 177 6.86 10.67 27.90
N SER A 178 8.18 10.71 27.76
CA SER A 178 9.13 11.18 28.78
C SER A 178 9.70 12.51 28.33
#